data_AF-A0A0D2RUZ9-F1
#
_entry.id   AF-A0A0D2RUZ9-F1
#
_cell.length_a   1.000
_cell.length_b   1.000
_cell.length_c   1.000
_cell.angle_alpha   90.00
_cell.angle_beta   90.00
_cell.angle_gamma   90.00
#
_symmetry.space_group_name_H-M   'P 1'
#
loop_
_entity.id
_entity.type
_entity.pdbx_description
1 polymer ?
#
loop_
_entity_poly.entity_id
_entity_poly.type
_entity_poly.pdbx_seq_one_letter_code
_entity_poly.pdbx_strand_id
1 'polypeptide(L)'
;MDFNAVEEEEFEFSRNYFLAKEMGSSGKKSARKLSDMNVVDEQKLRKASANIEQKHQNDVADLINSCKSLYPKWVFDLRHLD
;
A
#
# COMPACT_ATOMS: atom_id res chain seq x y z
N MET A 1 -5.88 -17.98 -12.66
CA MET A 1 -6.14 -16.56 -12.91
C MET A 1 -6.12 -16.37 -14.41
N ASP A 2 -7.14 -15.70 -14.96
CA ASP A 2 -7.20 -15.39 -16.40
C ASP A 2 -6.16 -14.31 -16.69
N PHE A 3 -5.17 -14.63 -17.53
CA PHE A 3 -4.10 -13.72 -17.91
C PHE A 3 -4.64 -12.44 -18.59
N ASN A 4 -5.77 -12.55 -19.29
CA ASN A 4 -6.42 -11.41 -19.95
C ASN A 4 -7.01 -10.40 -18.95
N ALA A 5 -7.46 -10.86 -17.78
CA ALA A 5 -8.02 -9.97 -16.75
C ALA A 5 -6.94 -9.13 -16.04
N VAL A 6 -5.72 -9.68 -15.92
CA VAL A 6 -4.57 -9.00 -15.31
C VAL A 6 -4.01 -7.92 -16.25
N GLU A 7 -3.93 -8.21 -17.55
CA GLU A 7 -3.47 -7.23 -18.55
C GLU A 7 -4.46 -6.06 -18.69
N GLU A 8 -5.78 -6.31 -18.66
CA GLU A 8 -6.80 -5.27 -18.74
C GLU A 8 -6.76 -4.33 -17.52
N GLU A 9 -6.56 -4.88 -16.32
CA GLU A 9 -6.39 -4.11 -15.08
C GLU A 9 -5.11 -3.25 -15.12
N GLU A 10 -3.98 -3.82 -15.58
CA GLU A 10 -2.72 -3.08 -15.74
C GLU A 10 -2.83 -1.94 -16.79
N PHE A 11 -3.55 -2.18 -17.88
CA PHE A 11 -3.81 -1.18 -18.93
C PHE A 11 -4.71 -0.05 -18.42
N GLU A 12 -5.70 -0.37 -17.58
CA GLU A 12 -6.59 0.60 -16.95
C GLU A 12 -5.84 1.46 -15.92
N PHE A 13 -4.95 0.87 -15.11
CA PHE A 13 -4.07 1.60 -14.20
C PHE A 13 -3.14 2.58 -14.94
N SER A 14 -2.51 2.13 -16.03
CA SER A 14 -1.67 2.96 -16.90
C SER A 14 -2.46 4.13 -17.47
N ARG A 15 -3.64 3.86 -18.04
CA ARG A 15 -4.54 4.88 -18.59
C ARG A 15 -4.95 5.91 -17.53
N ASN A 16 -5.28 5.49 -16.32
CA ASN A 16 -5.67 6.39 -15.23
C ASN A 16 -4.52 7.30 -14.78
N TYR A 17 -3.28 6.82 -14.77
CA TYR A 17 -2.10 7.63 -14.48
C TYR A 17 -1.87 8.72 -15.54
N PHE A 18 -1.91 8.37 -16.83
CA PHE A 18 -1.73 9.35 -17.91
C PHE A 18 -2.86 10.37 -17.95
N LEU A 19 -4.11 9.93 -17.79
CA LEU A 19 -5.27 10.82 -17.69
C LEU A 19 -5.17 11.79 -16.51
N ALA A 20 -4.76 11.32 -15.33
CA ALA A 20 -4.55 12.17 -14.16
C ALA A 20 -3.40 13.17 -14.37
N LYS A 21 -2.33 12.75 -15.06
CA LYS A 21 -1.18 13.59 -15.39
C LYS A 21 -1.54 14.70 -16.40
N GLU A 22 -2.33 14.37 -17.42
CA GLU A 22 -2.79 15.33 -18.44
C GLU A 22 -3.88 16.26 -17.91
N MET A 23 -4.81 15.78 -17.07
CA MET A 23 -5.86 16.59 -16.45
C MET A 23 -5.41 17.35 -15.19
N GLY A 24 -4.18 17.14 -14.71
CA GLY A 24 -3.65 17.59 -13.42
C GLY A 24 -3.55 19.11 -13.19
N SER A 25 -3.99 19.95 -14.13
CA SER A 25 -4.03 21.41 -13.95
C SER A 25 -5.43 22.03 -13.88
N SER A 26 -6.49 21.27 -14.21
CA SER A 26 -7.85 21.84 -14.37
C SER A 26 -8.72 21.81 -13.10
N GLY A 27 -8.33 21.01 -12.10
CA GLY A 27 -9.04 20.96 -10.81
C GLY A 27 -8.78 22.18 -9.93
N LYS A 28 -9.80 22.64 -9.19
CA LYS A 28 -9.64 23.65 -8.11
C LYS A 28 -8.55 23.19 -7.14
N LYS A 29 -7.37 23.81 -7.22
CA LYS A 29 -6.25 23.52 -6.30
C LYS A 29 -6.56 24.10 -4.93
N SER A 30 -6.39 23.30 -3.89
CA SER A 30 -6.41 23.78 -2.51
C SER A 30 -5.23 24.73 -2.30
N ALA A 31 -5.48 25.91 -1.73
CA ALA A 31 -4.43 26.86 -1.36
C ALA A 31 -3.71 26.47 -0.05
N ARG A 32 -4.15 25.40 0.64
CA ARG A 32 -3.55 24.94 1.90
C ARG A 32 -2.14 24.41 1.67
N LYS A 33 -1.20 24.90 2.48
CA LYS A 33 0.21 24.50 2.47
C LYS A 33 0.49 23.58 3.64
N LEU A 34 1.52 22.74 3.53
CA LEU A 34 2.00 21.93 4.67
C LEU A 34 2.49 22.79 5.83
N SER A 35 2.98 24.01 5.54
CA SER A 35 3.35 25.00 6.56
C SER A 35 2.18 25.48 7.42
N ASP A 36 0.94 25.29 6.96
CA ASP A 36 -0.26 25.65 7.72
C ASP A 36 -0.55 24.62 8.83
N MET A 37 0.15 23.48 8.84
CA MET A 37 0.04 22.47 9.89
C MET A 37 0.83 22.89 11.14
N ASN A 38 0.29 22.61 12.32
CA ASN A 38 1.01 22.82 13.56
C ASN A 38 2.20 21.85 13.68
N VAL A 39 3.38 22.39 13.99
CA VAL A 39 4.57 21.58 14.27
C VAL A 39 4.39 20.94 15.65
N VAL A 40 4.52 19.62 15.71
CA VAL A 40 4.40 18.83 16.94
C VAL A 40 5.72 18.14 17.21
N ASP A 41 6.10 18.08 18.49
CA ASP A 41 7.27 17.31 18.94
C ASP A 41 7.17 15.82 18.54
N GLU A 42 8.30 15.26 18.12
CA GLU A 42 8.37 13.88 17.61
C GLU A 42 7.96 12.86 18.67
N GLN A 43 8.40 13.03 19.92
CA GLN A 43 8.07 12.08 20.98
C GLN A 43 6.57 12.11 21.30
N LYS A 44 5.95 13.29 21.24
CA LYS A 44 4.49 13.41 21.40
C LYS A 44 3.74 12.71 20.27
N LEU A 45 4.20 12.87 19.02
CA LEU A 45 3.61 12.19 17.86
C LEU A 45 3.76 10.67 17.96
N ARG A 46 4.95 10.19 18.36
CA ARG A 46 5.22 8.75 18.54
C ARG A 46 4.35 8.13 19.62
N LYS A 47 4.18 8.80 20.76
CA LYS A 47 3.26 8.36 21.83
C LYS A 47 1.81 8.32 21.36
N ALA A 48 1.37 9.34 20.63
CA ALA A 48 0.02 9.38 20.08
C ALA A 48 -0.21 8.24 19.08
N SER A 49 0.75 8.00 18.18
CA SER A 49 0.70 6.92 17.19
C SER A 49 0.68 5.53 17.85
N ALA A 50 1.44 5.32 18.92
CA ALA A 50 1.46 4.05 19.65
C ALA A 50 0.13 3.76 20.37
N ASN A 51 -0.64 4.78 20.70
CA ASN A 51 -1.96 4.64 21.35
C ASN A 51 -3.11 4.43 20.36
N ILE A 52 -2.85 4.46 19.05
CA ILE A 52 -3.88 4.20 18.04
C ILE A 52 -4.25 2.71 18.11
N GLU A 53 -5.54 2.43 18.31
CA GLU A 53 -6.07 1.07 18.34
C GLU A 53 -5.93 0.42 16.96
N GLN A 54 -5.23 -0.72 16.90
CA GLN A 54 -5.08 -1.49 15.67
C GLN A 54 -6.31 -2.39 15.45
N LYS A 55 -7.19 -1.97 14.55
CA LYS A 55 -8.46 -2.67 14.25
C LYS A 55 -8.31 -4.06 13.64
N HIS A 56 -7.20 -4.33 12.96
CA HIS A 56 -7.01 -5.53 12.11
C HIS A 56 -5.90 -6.45 12.60
N GLN A 57 -5.66 -6.49 13.92
CA GLN A 57 -4.56 -7.30 14.47
C GLN A 57 -4.70 -8.80 14.13
N ASN A 58 -5.93 -9.33 14.18
CA ASN A 58 -6.19 -10.73 13.85
C ASN A 58 -5.96 -11.01 12.36
N ASP A 59 -6.49 -10.14 11.48
CA ASP A 59 -6.30 -10.27 10.03
C ASP A 59 -4.81 -10.24 9.65
N VAL A 60 -4.02 -9.39 10.32
CA VAL A 60 -2.57 -9.34 10.13
C VAL A 60 -1.89 -10.63 10.61
N ALA A 61 -2.30 -11.16 11.76
CA ALA A 61 -1.75 -12.41 12.28
C ALA A 61 -2.08 -13.60 11.36
N ASP A 62 -3.32 -13.69 10.88
CA ASP A 62 -3.78 -14.71 9.96
C ASP A 62 -3.06 -14.62 8.61
N LEU A 63 -2.86 -13.41 8.10
CA LEU A 63 -2.07 -13.18 6.89
C LEU A 63 -0.61 -13.66 7.06
N ILE A 64 0.02 -13.31 8.19
CA ILE A 64 1.39 -13.77 8.49
C ILE A 64 1.45 -15.30 8.55
N ASN A 65 0.48 -15.95 9.19
CA ASN A 65 0.42 -17.40 9.30
C ASN A 65 0.20 -18.06 7.93
N SER A 66 -0.67 -17.47 7.10
CA SER A 66 -0.89 -17.90 5.71
C SER A 66 0.41 -17.82 4.91
N CYS A 67 1.15 -16.71 4.99
CA CYS A 67 2.47 -16.59 4.35
C CYS A 67 3.48 -17.64 4.86
N LYS A 68 3.54 -17.87 6.18
CA LYS A 68 4.43 -18.89 6.78
C LYS A 68 4.12 -20.30 6.30
N SER A 69 2.85 -20.62 6.04
CA SER A 69 2.45 -21.94 5.53
C SER A 69 3.04 -22.24 4.15
N LEU A 70 3.43 -21.21 3.39
CA LEU A 70 4.07 -21.34 2.08
C LEU A 70 5.58 -21.56 2.16
N TYR A 71 6.22 -21.40 3.32
CA TYR A 71 7.66 -21.53 3.47
C TYR A 71 8.21 -22.88 3.00
N PRO A 72 7.58 -24.03 3.28
CA PRO A 72 8.08 -25.31 2.78
C PRO A 72 8.09 -25.39 1.26
N LYS A 73 7.07 -24.82 0.60
CA LYS A 73 7.01 -24.73 -0.86
C LYS A 73 8.12 -23.85 -1.41
N TRP A 74 8.31 -22.65 -0.84
CA TRP A 74 9.38 -21.76 -1.28
C TRP A 74 10.77 -22.37 -1.08
N VAL A 75 11.00 -23.06 0.05
CA VAL A 75 12.26 -23.78 0.30
C VAL A 75 12.45 -24.92 -0.70
N PHE A 76 11.38 -25.63 -1.08
CA PHE A 76 11.45 -26.64 -2.13
C PHE A 76 11.80 -26.00 -3.48
N ASP A 77 11.02 -25.00 -3.92
CA ASP A 77 11.22 -24.34 -5.22
C ASP A 77 12.65 -23.75 -5.32
N LEU A 78 13.14 -23.08 -4.27
CA LEU A 78 14.49 -22.50 -4.24
C LEU A 78 15.62 -23.54 -4.28
N ARG A 79 15.37 -24.77 -3.82
CA ARG A 79 16.37 -25.87 -3.86
C ARG A 79 16.39 -26.63 -5.18
N HIS A 80 15.34 -26.50 -5.99
CA HIS A 80 15.17 -27.21 -7.27
C HIS A 80 15.18 -26.25 -8.47
N LEU A 81 15.67 -25.02 -8.26
CA LEU A 81 15.84 -23.97 -9.28
C LEU A 81 17.26 -23.99 -9.88
N ASP A 82 17.91 -25.16 -9.87
CA ASP A 82 19.15 -25.45 -10.60
C ASP A 82 18.84 -26.10 -11.96
#